data_AF-A0A9D6Q2I7-F1
#
_entry.id   AF-A0A9D6Q2I7-F1
#
_cell.length_a   1.000
_cell.length_b   1.000
_cell.length_c   1.000
_cell.angle_alpha   90.00
_cell.angle_beta   90.00
_cell.angle_gamma   90.00
#
_symmetry.space_group_name_H-M   'P 1'
#
loop_
_entity.id
_entity.type
_entity.pdbx_description
1 polymer ?
#
loop_
_entity_poly.entity_id
_entity_poly.type
_entity_poly.pdbx_seq_one_letter_code
_entity_poly.pdbx_strand_id
1 'polypeptide(L)'
;MPTQLKNISQKTEIKGLEPGEAAFGIWSGGHFMNFGEDIGELRLLRLIQRAYESGIRTFMSADVYGEGEADKLMGKALGGYPRSSYCLIGLIGHDFYKGKRQAEKGFPRFTDPNLRPENEYANFLAMASGKSLERLGTAYFDLLLLHNPDFTGYTGEAVWKGLESLKKQGITHRLGLAPGPANGFALDLIQCFEKFHDLIDWAMIILNPLEPWPGMLSLPAAEKFAVKVIARVVDSGGIFHGDLKPGHKLSRQDHRAFRPEGWIETALPKAEKMRETAREFPMTLLQLASRWTLAQPAVDCVIPTLVQEAGPDAKPVEIELEELVKLSLAPPLPRDIVEAITKIGDNRNSMSLKGATTQYSGKPQADQWPLTQELSEVARRWEIVPDRDLYYQGDSRDLRETGQPKSGVIQALDRRLYFQLQCFTGCRNVDSLAKTFQASGLEGVLYADVNDPYGVGALILSENPEMFTREVRKLFQQPPFENLTPKAELTMFGRTYAAGREAALEDWLLQKPRRTALNPDWPWAIWYPLRRKPEFALLSKAEQDKILWEHAMIGRNFGQAGYAADLRLACYGLDARDNEFVLGLVGPELHYLSKLVEAMRKTQQTARYMQSLGPFFVGNVYYQSPRK
;
A
#
# COMPACT_ATOMS: atom_id res chain seq x y z
N MET A 1 25.70 32.16 16.85
CA MET A 1 26.53 32.98 15.94
C MET A 1 28.00 32.68 16.19
N PRO A 2 28.79 32.53 15.13
CA PRO A 2 30.07 33.24 15.07
C PRO A 2 30.21 34.03 13.76
N THR A 3 30.26 35.35 13.93
CA THR A 3 31.08 36.35 13.22
C THR A 3 31.87 35.92 11.98
N GLN A 4 31.27 36.08 10.80
CA GLN A 4 31.88 36.67 9.58
C GLN A 4 30.82 36.83 8.47
N LEU A 5 29.79 37.65 8.71
CA LEU A 5 28.83 38.08 7.68
C LEU A 5 28.51 39.57 7.89
N LYS A 6 29.50 40.43 7.66
CA LYS A 6 29.28 41.87 7.51
C LYS A 6 30.18 42.39 6.41
N ASN A 7 29.65 42.38 5.18
CA ASN A 7 29.78 43.45 4.18
C ASN A 7 29.37 42.94 2.79
N ILE A 8 28.06 42.90 2.51
CA ILE A 8 27.55 43.08 1.14
C ILE A 8 26.27 43.93 1.25
N SER A 9 26.47 45.25 1.27
CA SER A 9 25.43 46.25 1.09
C SER A 9 25.46 46.71 -0.37
N GLN A 10 24.84 45.92 -1.24
CA GLN A 10 24.28 46.30 -2.55
C GLN A 10 23.25 45.21 -2.88
N LYS A 11 22.02 45.35 -2.39
CA LYS A 11 20.91 44.44 -2.71
C LYS A 11 20.38 44.77 -4.11
N THR A 12 21.09 44.33 -5.15
CA THR A 12 20.38 43.80 -6.32
C THR A 12 19.62 42.57 -5.82
N GLU A 13 18.30 42.57 -5.97
CA GLU A 13 17.44 41.45 -5.59
C GLU A 13 17.83 40.25 -6.48
N ILE A 14 18.72 39.38 -5.98
CA ILE A 14 19.12 38.18 -6.71
C ILE A 14 17.88 37.29 -6.76
N LYS A 15 17.18 37.27 -7.89
CA LYS A 15 16.12 36.31 -8.16
C LYS A 15 16.77 34.93 -8.33
N GLY A 16 16.40 33.98 -7.49
CA GLY A 16 16.82 32.58 -7.66
C GLY A 16 16.38 32.02 -9.01
N LEU A 17 17.22 31.16 -9.59
CA LEU A 17 16.95 30.51 -10.86
C LEU A 17 15.84 29.47 -10.74
N GLU A 18 14.98 29.38 -11.76
CA GLU A 18 14.02 28.27 -11.87
C GLU A 18 14.76 26.97 -12.22
N PRO A 19 14.25 25.80 -11.79
CA PRO A 19 14.61 24.53 -12.39
C PRO A 19 14.40 24.57 -13.92
N GLY A 20 15.38 24.10 -14.66
CA GLY A 20 15.29 23.90 -16.11
C GLY A 20 14.61 22.56 -16.47
N GLU A 21 14.49 22.30 -17.78
CA GLU A 21 13.84 21.08 -18.30
C GLU A 21 14.48 19.76 -17.80
N ALA A 22 15.79 19.77 -17.55
CA ALA A 22 16.53 18.63 -17.02
C ALA A 22 17.40 19.02 -15.81
N ALA A 23 17.52 18.09 -14.87
CA ALA A 23 18.35 18.24 -13.67
C ALA A 23 19.29 17.04 -13.47
N PHE A 24 20.41 17.30 -12.80
CA PHE A 24 21.36 16.29 -12.34
C PHE A 24 21.20 16.07 -10.84
N GLY A 25 20.88 14.84 -10.44
CA GLY A 25 20.79 14.45 -9.04
C GLY A 25 22.08 13.80 -8.53
N ILE A 26 22.54 14.21 -7.35
CA ILE A 26 23.78 13.69 -6.71
C ILE A 26 23.75 12.19 -6.40
N TRP A 27 22.58 11.56 -6.43
CA TRP A 27 22.40 10.12 -6.26
C TRP A 27 22.82 9.29 -7.49
N SER A 28 23.11 9.95 -8.61
CA SER A 28 23.63 9.31 -9.83
C SER A 28 25.05 8.76 -9.61
N GLY A 29 25.45 7.78 -10.42
CA GLY A 29 26.79 7.17 -10.38
C GLY A 29 27.02 6.17 -9.22
N GLY A 30 25.96 5.74 -8.54
CA GLY A 30 26.02 4.66 -7.54
C GLY A 30 26.66 5.02 -6.20
N HIS A 31 27.43 6.09 -6.10
CA HIS A 31 28.31 6.36 -4.95
C HIS A 31 27.60 6.52 -3.58
N PHE A 32 26.47 7.24 -3.53
CA PHE A 32 25.76 7.50 -2.26
C PHE A 32 24.51 6.66 -2.05
N MET A 33 23.94 6.13 -3.14
CA MET A 33 22.63 5.48 -3.16
C MET A 33 22.65 4.15 -3.89
N ASN A 34 23.82 3.51 -4.04
CA ASN A 34 24.07 2.18 -4.64
C ASN A 34 23.12 1.81 -5.79
N PHE A 35 22.99 2.66 -6.80
CA PHE A 35 22.31 2.35 -8.06
C PHE A 35 23.37 1.99 -9.10
N GLY A 36 23.36 0.75 -9.60
CA GLY A 36 24.42 0.27 -10.48
C GLY A 36 25.77 0.15 -9.77
N GLU A 37 26.86 0.24 -10.53
CA GLU A 37 28.22 0.29 -9.99
C GLU A 37 28.55 1.66 -9.39
N ASP A 38 29.29 1.64 -8.28
CA ASP A 38 29.91 2.86 -7.75
C ASP A 38 31.05 3.31 -8.69
N ILE A 39 30.85 4.44 -9.36
CA ILE A 39 31.86 5.03 -10.26
C ILE A 39 33.00 5.72 -9.51
N GLY A 40 32.87 5.89 -8.19
CA GLY A 40 33.82 6.54 -7.30
C GLY A 40 33.74 8.06 -7.27
N GLU A 41 34.16 8.65 -6.16
CA GLU A 41 34.08 10.09 -5.87
C GLU A 41 34.65 10.96 -7.01
N LEU A 42 35.88 10.67 -7.47
CA LEU A 42 36.56 11.51 -8.46
C LEU A 42 35.86 11.50 -9.83
N ARG A 43 35.26 10.38 -10.22
CA ARG A 43 34.53 10.28 -11.49
C ARG A 43 33.17 10.96 -11.37
N LEU A 44 32.47 10.78 -10.24
CA LEU A 44 31.22 11.51 -9.96
C LEU A 44 31.43 13.03 -9.95
N LEU A 45 32.49 13.52 -9.31
CA LEU A 45 32.88 14.93 -9.33
C LEU A 45 33.04 15.45 -10.76
N ARG A 46 33.83 14.74 -11.59
CA ARG A 46 34.02 15.11 -13.00
C ARG A 46 32.74 15.03 -13.82
N LEU A 47 31.85 14.09 -13.50
CA LEU A 47 30.56 13.94 -14.16
C LEU A 47 29.66 15.16 -13.89
N ILE A 48 29.62 15.66 -12.65
CA ILE A 48 28.89 16.88 -12.29
C ILE A 48 29.45 18.11 -13.03
N GLN A 49 30.78 18.25 -13.06
CA GLN A 49 31.45 19.32 -13.82
C GLN A 49 31.11 19.25 -15.30
N ARG A 50 31.21 18.05 -15.89
CA ARG A 50 30.84 17.82 -17.30
C ARG A 50 29.36 18.12 -17.56
N ALA A 51 28.47 17.80 -16.63
CA ALA A 51 27.04 18.13 -16.76
C ALA A 51 26.84 19.64 -16.84
N TYR A 52 27.52 20.41 -15.98
CA TYR A 52 27.52 21.86 -16.04
C TYR A 52 28.12 22.37 -17.36
N GLU A 53 29.31 21.91 -17.75
CA GLU A 53 29.97 22.35 -18.98
C GLU A 53 29.16 22.03 -20.24
N SER A 54 28.40 20.94 -20.22
CA SER A 54 27.58 20.48 -21.33
C SER A 54 26.17 21.10 -21.37
N GLY A 55 25.80 21.94 -20.40
CA GLY A 55 24.57 22.73 -20.43
C GLY A 55 23.49 22.37 -19.42
N ILE A 56 23.68 21.37 -18.56
CA ILE A 56 22.77 21.15 -17.42
C ILE A 56 22.94 22.32 -16.43
N ARG A 57 21.81 22.93 -16.05
CA ARG A 57 21.79 24.12 -15.18
C ARG A 57 21.04 23.89 -13.88
N THR A 58 20.55 22.69 -13.63
CA THR A 58 19.80 22.34 -12.40
C THR A 58 20.49 21.19 -11.70
N PHE A 59 20.86 21.38 -10.44
CA PHE A 59 21.58 20.39 -9.64
C PHE A 59 20.84 20.17 -8.32
N MET A 60 20.69 18.92 -7.92
CA MET A 60 19.92 18.55 -6.74
C MET A 60 20.74 17.69 -5.77
N SER A 61 20.68 18.05 -4.48
CA SER A 61 21.26 17.29 -3.37
C SER A 61 20.28 17.15 -2.21
N ALA A 62 20.48 16.15 -1.37
CA ALA A 62 19.77 15.97 -0.11
C ALA A 62 20.77 15.83 1.03
N ASP A 63 20.51 16.51 2.15
CA ASP A 63 21.43 16.56 3.29
C ASP A 63 21.75 15.19 3.89
N VAL A 64 20.77 14.28 3.84
CA VAL A 64 20.87 12.93 4.40
C VAL A 64 21.72 11.99 3.55
N TYR A 65 21.97 12.30 2.27
CA TYR A 65 22.75 11.42 1.39
C TYR A 65 24.22 11.40 1.80
N GLY A 66 24.72 10.20 2.13
CA GLY A 66 26.03 10.03 2.74
C GLY A 66 26.19 10.83 4.04
N GLU A 67 25.11 11.12 4.78
CA GLU A 67 25.13 11.91 6.02
C GLU A 67 25.81 13.29 5.84
N GLY A 68 25.63 13.89 4.66
CA GLY A 68 26.16 15.20 4.27
C GLY A 68 27.36 15.15 3.34
N GLU A 69 27.97 13.98 3.09
CA GLU A 69 29.10 13.88 2.15
C GLU A 69 28.68 14.19 0.70
N ALA A 70 27.43 13.90 0.32
CA ALA A 70 26.90 14.27 -1.00
C ALA A 70 26.87 15.79 -1.23
N ASP A 71 26.47 16.56 -0.21
CA ASP A 71 26.49 18.03 -0.25
C ASP A 71 27.92 18.55 -0.44
N LYS A 72 28.90 17.97 0.27
CA LYS A 72 30.32 18.36 0.14
C LYS A 72 30.86 18.08 -1.26
N LEU A 73 30.53 16.91 -1.82
CA LEU A 73 30.96 16.55 -3.17
C LEU A 73 30.36 17.48 -4.23
N MET A 74 29.06 17.76 -4.14
CA MET A 74 28.37 18.70 -5.01
C MET A 74 28.97 20.12 -4.90
N GLY A 75 29.21 20.60 -3.67
CA GLY A 75 29.84 21.89 -3.42
C GLY A 75 31.25 21.99 -4.02
N LYS A 76 32.07 20.93 -3.87
CA LYS A 76 33.40 20.84 -4.48
C LYS A 76 33.34 20.83 -6.01
N ALA A 77 32.39 20.12 -6.60
CA ALA A 77 32.24 20.04 -8.05
C ALA A 77 31.79 21.38 -8.67
N LEU A 78 30.86 22.09 -8.03
CA LEU A 78 30.28 23.33 -8.53
C LEU A 78 30.99 24.61 -8.06
N GLY A 79 31.86 24.52 -7.06
CA GLY A 79 32.52 25.68 -6.44
C GLY A 79 33.40 26.52 -7.37
N GLY A 80 33.80 25.96 -8.51
CA GLY A 80 34.53 26.69 -9.57
C GLY A 80 33.65 27.51 -10.51
N TYR A 81 32.33 27.36 -10.46
CA TYR A 81 31.38 28.06 -11.34
C TYR A 81 30.62 29.16 -10.61
N PRO A 82 30.22 30.26 -11.29
CA PRO A 82 29.47 31.33 -10.66
C PRO A 82 28.16 30.81 -10.05
N ARG A 83 27.88 31.07 -8.77
CA ARG A 83 26.66 30.56 -8.11
C ARG A 83 25.36 30.96 -8.83
N SER A 84 25.33 32.15 -9.43
CA SER A 84 24.18 32.67 -10.20
C SER A 84 23.99 32.03 -11.59
N SER A 85 24.83 31.06 -11.96
CA SER A 85 24.76 30.39 -13.27
C SER A 85 24.02 29.05 -13.24
N TYR A 86 23.64 28.54 -12.08
CA TYR A 86 22.91 27.27 -11.94
C TYR A 86 21.86 27.33 -10.83
N CYS A 87 20.76 26.62 -11.03
CA CYS A 87 19.73 26.33 -10.04
C CYS A 87 20.23 25.20 -9.12
N LEU A 88 20.27 25.48 -7.81
CA LEU A 88 20.60 24.50 -6.78
C LEU A 88 19.37 24.16 -5.94
N ILE A 89 19.01 22.88 -5.95
CA ILE A 89 17.88 22.34 -5.22
C ILE A 89 18.39 21.55 -4.01
N GLY A 90 17.91 21.91 -2.82
CA GLY A 90 18.19 21.19 -1.58
C GLY A 90 16.98 20.41 -1.09
N LEU A 91 17.21 19.24 -0.48
CA LEU A 91 16.17 18.41 0.14
C LEU A 91 16.47 18.26 1.64
N ILE A 92 15.52 18.64 2.49
CA ILE A 92 15.63 18.56 3.97
C ILE A 92 14.35 17.92 4.54
N GLY A 93 14.50 16.98 5.47
CA GLY A 93 13.33 16.34 6.12
C GLY A 93 13.64 15.10 6.97
N HIS A 94 14.84 14.56 6.86
CA HIS A 94 15.32 13.50 7.74
C HIS A 94 16.21 14.08 8.84
N ASP A 95 16.16 13.51 10.05
CA ASP A 95 17.07 13.88 11.12
C ASP A 95 18.16 12.81 11.31
N PHE A 96 19.32 13.06 10.72
CA PHE A 96 20.55 12.28 10.95
C PHE A 96 21.46 12.90 12.02
N TYR A 97 21.04 14.00 12.65
CA TYR A 97 21.82 14.68 13.69
C TYR A 97 21.53 14.12 15.08
N LYS A 98 20.24 13.89 15.39
CA LYS A 98 19.79 13.26 16.65
C LYS A 98 19.16 11.89 16.42
N GLY A 99 18.60 11.66 15.23
CA GLY A 99 17.95 10.40 14.89
C GLY A 99 18.95 9.26 14.68
N LYS A 100 18.54 8.04 15.06
CA LYS A 100 19.30 6.82 14.75
C LYS A 100 18.78 6.21 13.45
N ARG A 101 19.68 5.80 12.56
CA ARG A 101 19.33 5.11 11.32
C ARG A 101 18.65 3.78 11.63
N GLN A 102 17.44 3.57 11.08
CA GLN A 102 16.61 2.39 11.29
C GLN A 102 16.75 1.39 10.14
N ALA A 103 17.97 0.85 9.95
CA ALA A 103 18.28 -0.06 8.85
C ALA A 103 17.74 0.45 7.49
N GLU A 104 16.91 -0.35 6.80
CA GLU A 104 16.30 -0.03 5.51
C GLU A 104 15.34 1.16 5.54
N LYS A 105 14.77 1.53 6.70
CA LYS A 105 13.87 2.69 6.85
C LYS A 105 14.62 4.03 6.84
N GLY A 106 15.95 4.00 6.91
CA GLY A 106 16.77 5.21 6.93
C GLY A 106 16.63 6.00 8.24
N PHE A 107 16.92 7.30 8.18
CA PHE A 107 16.79 8.19 9.34
C PHE A 107 15.33 8.62 9.54
N PRO A 108 14.89 8.81 10.80
CA PRO A 108 13.53 9.27 11.10
C PRO A 108 13.25 10.65 10.49
N ARG A 109 11.97 10.94 10.28
CA ARG A 109 11.52 12.28 9.89
C ARG A 109 11.79 13.24 11.01
N PHE A 110 12.10 14.48 10.65
CA PHE A 110 12.34 15.53 11.63
C PHE A 110 11.08 15.86 12.47
N THR A 111 9.91 15.43 12.02
CA THR A 111 8.59 15.51 12.66
C THR A 111 8.31 14.38 13.63
N ASP A 112 9.18 13.37 13.75
CA ASP A 112 8.99 12.25 14.68
C ASP A 112 8.80 12.77 16.12
N PRO A 113 7.66 12.45 16.77
CA PRO A 113 7.35 12.96 18.11
C PRO A 113 8.34 12.51 19.19
N ASN A 114 9.13 11.46 18.93
CA ASN A 114 10.18 11.01 19.84
C ASN A 114 11.46 11.84 19.73
N LEU A 115 11.62 12.68 18.69
CA LEU A 115 12.80 13.51 18.50
C LEU A 115 12.62 14.93 19.03
N ARG A 116 11.43 15.52 18.81
CA ARG A 116 11.13 16.90 19.20
C ARG A 116 9.64 17.23 19.20
N PRO A 117 9.22 18.22 19.99
CA PRO A 117 7.90 18.84 19.89
C PRO A 117 7.76 19.75 18.65
N GLU A 118 6.51 20.07 18.30
CA GLU A 118 6.14 20.87 17.12
C GLU A 118 6.80 22.26 17.07
N ASN A 119 6.95 22.92 18.22
CA ASN A 119 7.56 24.26 18.31
C ASN A 119 9.08 24.27 17.98
N GLU A 120 9.73 23.12 17.85
CA GLU A 120 11.13 23.01 17.45
C GLU A 120 11.32 22.73 15.95
N TYR A 121 10.26 22.50 15.19
CA TYR A 121 10.33 22.18 13.75
C TYR A 121 11.06 23.27 12.95
N ALA A 122 10.73 24.55 13.18
CA ALA A 122 11.38 25.67 12.49
C ALA A 122 12.89 25.76 12.81
N ASN A 123 13.28 25.49 14.05
CA ASN A 123 14.69 25.49 14.47
C ASN A 123 15.47 24.36 13.80
N PHE A 124 14.87 23.17 13.68
CA PHE A 124 15.48 22.07 12.93
C PHE A 124 15.69 22.44 11.47
N LEU A 125 14.64 22.93 10.80
CA LEU A 125 14.69 23.29 9.38
C LEU A 125 15.77 24.35 9.10
N ALA A 126 15.89 25.37 9.95
CA ALA A 126 16.93 26.39 9.84
C ALA A 126 18.34 25.82 10.04
N MET A 127 18.52 24.97 11.06
CA MET A 127 19.79 24.34 11.36
C MET A 127 20.25 23.39 10.24
N ALA A 128 19.37 22.50 9.78
CA ALA A 128 19.68 21.52 8.74
C ALA A 128 19.99 22.21 7.39
N SER A 129 19.18 23.20 7.00
CA SER A 129 19.40 23.98 5.78
C SER A 129 20.72 24.76 5.84
N GLY A 130 21.02 25.41 6.97
CA GLY A 130 22.28 26.14 7.15
C GLY A 130 23.51 25.24 7.06
N LYS A 131 23.46 24.05 7.70
CA LYS A 131 24.55 23.05 7.60
C LYS A 131 24.71 22.46 6.20
N SER A 132 23.62 22.27 5.47
CA SER A 132 23.68 21.81 4.08
C SER A 132 24.32 22.85 3.18
N LEU A 133 23.91 24.12 3.29
CA LEU A 133 24.51 25.24 2.57
C LEU A 133 26.00 25.44 2.88
N GLU A 134 26.40 25.27 4.15
CA GLU A 134 27.81 25.29 4.56
C GLU A 134 28.63 24.21 3.83
N ARG A 135 28.11 22.98 3.75
CA ARG A 135 28.77 21.88 3.03
C ARG A 135 28.81 22.11 1.51
N LEU A 136 27.74 22.68 0.96
CA LEU A 136 27.65 23.05 -0.45
C LEU A 136 28.51 24.28 -0.81
N GLY A 137 29.02 25.02 0.18
CA GLY A 137 29.84 26.20 -0.02
C GLY A 137 29.08 27.38 -0.63
N THR A 138 27.78 27.52 -0.33
CA THR A 138 26.93 28.59 -0.87
C THR A 138 26.00 29.18 0.18
N ALA A 139 25.40 30.34 -0.11
CA ALA A 139 24.59 31.10 0.84
C ALA A 139 23.08 30.81 0.74
N TYR A 140 22.62 30.21 -0.36
CA TYR A 140 21.19 30.02 -0.61
C TYR A 140 20.90 28.81 -1.53
N PHE A 141 19.70 28.27 -1.40
CA PHE A 141 19.08 27.37 -2.39
C PHE A 141 18.19 28.15 -3.34
N ASP A 142 18.15 27.77 -4.61
CA ASP A 142 17.13 28.31 -5.52
C ASP A 142 15.75 27.73 -5.22
N LEU A 143 15.73 26.47 -4.77
CA LEU A 143 14.53 25.74 -4.34
C LEU A 143 14.89 24.80 -3.18
N LEU A 144 14.08 24.79 -2.13
CA LEU A 144 14.18 23.86 -1.02
C LEU A 144 12.94 22.96 -0.99
N LEU A 145 13.14 21.65 -1.08
CA LEU A 145 12.08 20.66 -1.04
C LEU A 145 12.03 19.97 0.34
N LEU A 146 10.82 19.87 0.90
CA LEU A 146 10.54 19.04 2.06
C LEU A 146 10.68 17.56 1.69
N HIS A 147 11.69 16.89 2.23
CA HIS A 147 12.08 15.54 1.81
C HIS A 147 11.29 14.46 2.54
N ASN A 148 10.50 13.70 1.75
CA ASN A 148 9.69 12.56 2.17
C ASN A 148 8.83 12.85 3.42
N PRO A 149 7.94 13.85 3.39
CA PRO A 149 7.08 14.18 4.53
C PRO A 149 6.25 12.97 4.99
N ASP A 150 6.05 12.85 6.30
CA ASP A 150 5.02 12.00 6.89
C ASP A 150 3.69 12.74 6.97
N PHE A 151 2.67 12.14 7.59
CA PHE A 151 1.37 12.77 7.82
C PHE A 151 1.49 14.19 8.41
N THR A 152 2.36 14.37 9.41
CA THR A 152 2.60 15.67 10.05
C THR A 152 3.29 16.64 9.09
N GLY A 153 4.24 16.18 8.29
CA GLY A 153 4.89 16.98 7.25
C GLY A 153 3.93 17.48 6.17
N TYR A 154 2.97 16.66 5.74
CA TYR A 154 1.96 17.07 4.75
C TYR A 154 0.94 18.06 5.31
N THR A 155 0.55 17.93 6.58
CA THR A 155 -0.64 18.61 7.14
C THR A 155 -0.32 19.72 8.15
N GLY A 156 0.84 19.68 8.79
CA GLY A 156 1.19 20.49 9.96
C GLY A 156 1.57 21.93 9.60
N GLU A 157 0.85 22.91 10.13
CA GLU A 157 1.12 24.33 9.87
C GLU A 157 2.48 24.78 10.37
N ALA A 158 2.97 24.25 11.49
CA ALA A 158 4.29 24.62 12.02
C ALA A 158 5.44 24.26 11.06
N VAL A 159 5.30 23.16 10.32
CA VAL A 159 6.27 22.76 9.28
C VAL A 159 6.31 23.81 8.18
N TRP A 160 5.16 24.17 7.63
CA TRP A 160 5.04 25.14 6.52
C TRP A 160 5.39 26.58 6.93
N LYS A 161 5.04 27.00 8.15
CA LYS A 161 5.51 28.28 8.73
C LYS A 161 7.03 28.29 8.91
N GLY A 162 7.62 27.15 9.29
CA GLY A 162 9.06 26.97 9.36
C GLY A 162 9.74 27.16 7.99
N LEU A 163 9.22 26.50 6.96
CA LEU A 163 9.70 26.63 5.58
C LEU A 163 9.53 28.07 5.05
N GLU A 164 8.38 28.70 5.28
CA GLU A 164 8.14 30.10 4.91
C GLU A 164 9.15 31.04 5.56
N SER A 165 9.52 30.80 6.83
CA SER A 165 10.56 31.57 7.52
C SER A 165 11.92 31.46 6.82
N LEU A 166 12.29 30.28 6.30
CA LEU A 166 13.52 30.12 5.51
C LEU A 166 13.49 30.93 4.21
N LYS A 167 12.33 30.94 3.52
CA LYS A 167 12.12 31.77 2.32
C LYS A 167 12.26 33.26 2.64
N LYS A 168 11.64 33.74 3.72
CA LYS A 168 11.74 35.13 4.21
C LYS A 168 13.17 35.53 4.62
N GLN A 169 13.95 34.59 5.15
CA GLN A 169 15.35 34.81 5.52
C GLN A 169 16.32 34.79 4.32
N GLY A 170 15.85 34.42 3.12
CA GLY A 170 16.69 34.29 1.93
C GLY A 170 17.57 33.04 1.91
N ILE A 171 17.31 32.06 2.81
CA ILE A 171 17.96 30.74 2.78
C ILE A 171 17.55 29.98 1.52
N THR A 172 16.32 30.22 1.05
CA THR A 172 15.85 29.71 -0.23
C THR A 172 14.96 30.72 -0.94
N HIS A 173 14.90 30.67 -2.26
CA HIS A 173 14.00 31.50 -3.06
C HIS A 173 12.63 30.86 -3.32
N ARG A 174 12.57 29.53 -3.31
CA ARG A 174 11.35 28.75 -3.59
C ARG A 174 11.24 27.56 -2.64
N LEU A 175 10.02 27.09 -2.47
CA LEU A 175 9.70 26.00 -1.57
C LEU A 175 8.92 24.91 -2.31
N GLY A 176 8.98 23.71 -1.76
CA GLY A 176 8.27 22.59 -2.31
C GLY A 176 8.34 21.34 -1.46
N LEU A 177 7.93 20.21 -2.03
CA LEU A 177 7.95 18.91 -1.35
C LEU A 177 8.32 17.76 -2.29
N ALA A 178 8.93 16.73 -1.73
CA ALA A 178 9.43 15.55 -2.42
C ALA A 178 8.92 14.29 -1.72
N PRO A 179 7.69 13.80 -2.00
CA PRO A 179 7.16 12.52 -1.51
C PRO A 179 8.07 11.32 -1.80
N GLY A 180 8.10 10.36 -0.87
CA GLY A 180 8.84 9.11 -1.03
C GLY A 180 9.02 8.34 0.29
N PRO A 181 9.81 7.24 0.27
CA PRO A 181 10.69 6.81 -0.81
C PRO A 181 9.96 6.13 -2.00
N ALA A 182 8.72 5.67 -1.82
CA ALA A 182 7.91 5.00 -2.85
C ALA A 182 6.65 5.81 -3.22
N ASN A 183 5.85 5.28 -4.15
CA ASN A 183 4.61 5.90 -4.62
C ASN A 183 3.40 5.64 -3.70
N GLY A 184 2.37 6.47 -3.81
CA GLY A 184 1.07 6.30 -3.13
C GLY A 184 0.47 7.55 -2.48
N PHE A 185 1.26 8.61 -2.30
CA PHE A 185 0.87 9.84 -1.60
C PHE A 185 -0.05 10.79 -2.40
N ALA A 186 -0.87 10.27 -3.35
CA ALA A 186 -1.63 11.10 -4.27
C ALA A 186 -2.62 12.03 -3.54
N LEU A 187 -3.42 11.50 -2.63
CA LEU A 187 -4.37 12.31 -1.84
C LEU A 187 -3.65 13.26 -0.87
N ASP A 188 -2.52 12.82 -0.31
CA ASP A 188 -1.73 13.62 0.61
C ASP A 188 -1.12 14.84 -0.11
N LEU A 189 -0.60 14.66 -1.33
CA LEU A 189 -0.13 15.74 -2.19
C LEU A 189 -1.24 16.72 -2.53
N ILE A 190 -2.39 16.21 -2.99
CA ILE A 190 -3.53 17.04 -3.38
C ILE A 190 -4.00 17.89 -2.20
N GLN A 191 -4.17 17.29 -1.02
CA GLN A 191 -4.54 18.02 0.19
C GLN A 191 -3.49 19.08 0.55
N CYS A 192 -2.21 18.73 0.43
CA CYS A 192 -1.11 19.65 0.71
C CYS A 192 -1.13 20.86 -0.24
N PHE A 193 -1.38 20.64 -1.53
CA PHE A 193 -1.57 21.73 -2.51
C PHE A 193 -2.78 22.59 -2.16
N GLU A 194 -3.94 21.99 -1.88
CA GLU A 194 -5.14 22.74 -1.49
C GLU A 194 -4.88 23.67 -0.29
N LYS A 195 -4.11 23.19 0.69
CA LYS A 195 -3.86 23.91 1.93
C LYS A 195 -2.70 24.91 1.87
N PHE A 196 -1.65 24.62 1.10
CA PHE A 196 -0.37 25.33 1.18
C PHE A 196 0.16 25.82 -0.18
N HIS A 197 -0.63 25.84 -1.25
CA HIS A 197 -0.18 26.26 -2.59
C HIS A 197 0.53 27.62 -2.64
N ASP A 198 0.13 28.61 -1.84
CA ASP A 198 0.81 29.92 -1.77
C ASP A 198 2.28 29.82 -1.36
N LEU A 199 2.66 28.72 -0.70
CA LEU A 199 4.02 28.41 -0.27
C LEU A 199 4.69 27.35 -1.15
N ILE A 200 3.97 26.62 -2.00
CA ILE A 200 4.51 25.49 -2.76
C ILE A 200 4.72 25.95 -4.20
N ASP A 201 5.97 26.21 -4.56
CA ASP A 201 6.35 26.55 -5.93
C ASP A 201 6.54 25.27 -6.77
N TRP A 202 7.09 24.20 -6.16
CA TRP A 202 7.41 22.94 -6.85
C TRP A 202 7.08 21.68 -6.03
N ALA A 203 6.80 20.57 -6.70
CA ALA A 203 6.71 19.24 -6.12
C ALA A 203 7.57 18.24 -6.89
N MET A 204 8.19 17.27 -6.23
CA MET A 204 8.94 16.20 -6.89
C MET A 204 8.25 14.85 -6.71
N ILE A 205 7.79 14.23 -7.79
CA ILE A 205 7.06 12.95 -7.75
C ILE A 205 7.77 11.86 -8.58
N ILE A 206 7.49 10.60 -8.27
CA ILE A 206 7.88 9.48 -9.13
C ILE A 206 6.90 9.42 -10.30
N LEU A 207 7.41 9.59 -11.53
CA LEU A 207 6.59 9.53 -12.74
C LEU A 207 7.46 9.16 -13.94
N ASN A 208 7.08 8.08 -14.62
CA ASN A 208 7.72 7.61 -15.84
C ASN A 208 6.72 6.80 -16.69
N PRO A 209 7.01 6.51 -17.96
CA PRO A 209 6.05 5.84 -18.83
C PRO A 209 5.67 4.43 -18.38
N LEU A 210 6.48 3.74 -17.58
CA LEU A 210 6.16 2.41 -17.03
C LEU A 210 5.49 2.49 -15.66
N GLU A 211 5.39 3.69 -15.09
CA GLU A 211 4.79 3.95 -13.78
C GLU A 211 3.95 5.25 -13.80
N PRO A 212 2.95 5.39 -14.70
CA PRO A 212 2.03 6.53 -14.70
C PRO A 212 1.17 6.59 -13.43
N TRP A 213 0.76 5.42 -12.91
CA TRP A 213 0.00 5.31 -11.68
C TRP A 213 0.93 5.11 -10.48
N PRO A 214 0.65 5.71 -9.31
CA PRO A 214 -0.44 6.64 -9.00
C PRO A 214 -0.07 8.12 -9.21
N GLY A 215 1.16 8.45 -9.61
CA GLY A 215 1.67 9.82 -9.67
C GLY A 215 0.80 10.78 -10.50
N MET A 216 0.23 10.31 -11.61
CA MET A 216 -0.65 11.12 -12.44
C MET A 216 -1.91 11.63 -11.71
N LEU A 217 -2.36 10.97 -10.64
CA LEU A 217 -3.59 11.37 -9.92
C LEU A 217 -3.45 12.75 -9.24
N SER A 218 -2.25 13.20 -8.91
CA SER A 218 -2.03 14.50 -8.27
C SER A 218 -1.73 15.65 -9.25
N LEU A 219 -1.47 15.35 -10.53
CA LEU A 219 -1.10 16.36 -11.52
C LEU A 219 -2.20 17.40 -11.82
N PRO A 220 -3.49 17.04 -11.91
CA PRO A 220 -4.56 18.04 -12.07
C PRO A 220 -4.62 19.05 -10.91
N ALA A 221 -4.28 18.61 -9.70
CA ALA A 221 -4.19 19.49 -8.54
C ALA A 221 -2.96 20.39 -8.59
N ALA A 222 -1.82 19.85 -8.99
CA ALA A 222 -0.61 20.64 -9.21
C ALA A 222 -0.88 21.76 -10.24
N GLU A 223 -1.50 21.43 -11.37
CA GLU A 223 -1.86 22.42 -12.41
C GLU A 223 -2.84 23.48 -11.89
N LYS A 224 -3.94 23.07 -11.23
CA LYS A 224 -4.95 23.99 -10.68
C LYS A 224 -4.35 24.99 -9.71
N PHE A 225 -3.41 24.56 -8.89
CA PHE A 225 -2.77 25.38 -7.86
C PHE A 225 -1.43 25.99 -8.29
N ALA A 226 -1.11 25.93 -9.59
CA ALA A 226 0.13 26.46 -10.17
C ALA A 226 1.41 25.92 -9.51
N VAL A 227 1.37 24.70 -8.99
CA VAL A 227 2.53 23.98 -8.48
C VAL A 227 3.21 23.25 -9.63
N LYS A 228 4.47 23.56 -9.89
CA LYS A 228 5.25 22.88 -10.93
C LYS A 228 5.80 21.55 -10.44
N VAL A 229 6.07 20.62 -11.35
CA VAL A 229 6.47 19.25 -11.01
C VAL A 229 7.84 18.92 -11.59
N ILE A 230 8.70 18.38 -10.72
CA ILE A 230 9.93 17.67 -11.06
C ILE A 230 9.62 16.17 -11.04
N ALA A 231 9.80 15.46 -12.14
CA ALA A 231 9.63 14.01 -12.18
C ALA A 231 10.97 13.29 -11.94
N ARG A 232 11.01 12.42 -10.94
CA ARG A 232 12.15 11.53 -10.64
C ARG A 232 11.86 10.08 -11.02
N VAL A 233 12.91 9.26 -11.10
CA VAL A 233 12.84 7.86 -11.55
C VAL A 233 12.31 7.77 -12.99
N VAL A 234 12.63 8.77 -13.81
CA VAL A 234 12.25 8.82 -15.24
C VAL A 234 12.87 7.65 -16.01
N ASP A 235 14.04 7.22 -15.58
CA ASP A 235 14.79 6.07 -16.11
C ASP A 235 14.17 4.70 -15.78
N SER A 236 13.16 4.67 -14.89
CA SER A 236 12.51 3.44 -14.39
C SER A 236 13.49 2.41 -13.80
N GLY A 237 14.54 2.87 -13.10
CA GLY A 237 15.57 2.01 -12.53
C GLY A 237 16.58 1.50 -13.56
N GLY A 238 16.81 2.26 -14.63
CA GLY A 238 17.74 1.94 -15.72
C GLY A 238 17.13 1.30 -16.96
N ILE A 239 15.83 0.95 -16.96
CA ILE A 239 15.18 0.34 -18.15
C ILE A 239 15.27 1.24 -19.37
N PHE A 240 15.12 2.56 -19.17
CA PHE A 240 15.17 3.52 -20.26
C PHE A 240 16.59 3.91 -20.68
N HIS A 241 17.65 3.36 -20.08
CA HIS A 241 19.01 3.55 -20.58
C HIS A 241 19.36 2.59 -21.74
N GLY A 242 18.62 1.48 -21.83
CA GLY A 242 18.64 0.54 -22.95
C GLY A 242 19.69 -0.58 -22.89
N ASP A 243 20.48 -0.64 -21.82
CA ASP A 243 21.57 -1.60 -21.62
C ASP A 243 21.26 -2.72 -20.61
N LEU A 244 20.21 -2.59 -19.78
CA LEU A 244 19.64 -3.73 -19.04
C LEU A 244 19.13 -4.83 -19.99
N LYS A 245 19.39 -6.09 -19.64
CA LYS A 245 19.05 -7.29 -20.43
C LYS A 245 18.29 -8.31 -19.57
N PRO A 246 17.50 -9.22 -20.18
CA PRO A 246 16.95 -10.36 -19.46
C PRO A 246 18.06 -11.16 -18.76
N GLY A 247 17.87 -11.52 -17.50
CA GLY A 247 18.85 -12.24 -16.68
C GLY A 247 20.02 -11.41 -16.16
N HIS A 248 20.01 -10.08 -16.35
CA HIS A 248 21.05 -9.20 -15.80
C HIS A 248 21.09 -9.34 -14.26
N LYS A 249 22.26 -9.66 -13.71
CA LYS A 249 22.45 -9.86 -12.27
C LYS A 249 22.81 -8.55 -11.60
N LEU A 250 21.88 -8.01 -10.82
CA LEU A 250 22.14 -6.86 -9.98
C LEU A 250 22.89 -7.28 -8.71
N SER A 251 23.83 -6.44 -8.27
CA SER A 251 24.52 -6.65 -6.99
C SER A 251 23.51 -6.72 -5.84
N ARG A 252 23.79 -7.52 -4.80
CA ARG A 252 22.96 -7.51 -3.58
C ARG A 252 22.94 -6.16 -2.86
N GLN A 253 23.94 -5.33 -3.11
CA GLN A 253 24.04 -3.98 -2.55
C GLN A 253 23.30 -2.94 -3.41
N ASP A 254 22.86 -3.32 -4.62
CA ASP A 254 22.11 -2.45 -5.51
C ASP A 254 20.71 -2.19 -4.95
N HIS A 255 20.28 -0.93 -4.87
CA HIS A 255 18.94 -0.57 -4.39
C HIS A 255 17.81 -1.20 -5.21
N ARG A 256 18.06 -1.56 -6.47
CA ARG A 256 17.09 -2.21 -7.35
C ARG A 256 16.95 -3.71 -7.08
N ALA A 257 17.84 -4.31 -6.28
CA ALA A 257 17.72 -5.71 -5.87
C ALA A 257 16.49 -5.98 -4.98
N PHE A 258 15.90 -4.93 -4.39
CA PHE A 258 14.65 -5.01 -3.62
C PHE A 258 13.38 -4.96 -4.50
N ARG A 259 13.52 -4.78 -5.82
CA ARG A 259 12.38 -4.88 -6.75
C ARG A 259 11.94 -6.34 -6.91
N PRO A 260 10.66 -6.59 -7.25
CA PRO A 260 10.17 -7.95 -7.47
C PRO A 260 11.00 -8.72 -8.50
N GLU A 261 11.18 -10.02 -8.29
CA GLU A 261 11.85 -10.88 -9.27
C GLU A 261 11.15 -10.79 -10.64
N GLY A 262 11.93 -10.77 -11.73
CA GLY A 262 11.39 -10.66 -13.09
C GLY A 262 10.95 -9.25 -13.53
N TRP A 263 11.20 -8.22 -12.73
CA TRP A 263 10.79 -6.85 -13.06
C TRP A 263 11.42 -6.33 -14.35
N ILE A 264 12.67 -6.70 -14.65
CA ILE A 264 13.39 -6.34 -15.88
C ILE A 264 12.72 -6.99 -17.09
N GLU A 265 12.50 -8.30 -17.01
CA GLU A 265 11.87 -9.11 -18.06
C GLU A 265 10.44 -8.65 -18.36
N THR A 266 9.74 -8.14 -17.34
CA THR A 266 8.39 -7.57 -17.49
C THR A 266 8.41 -6.19 -18.14
N ALA A 267 9.41 -5.36 -17.82
CA ALA A 267 9.51 -3.98 -18.26
C ALA A 267 10.06 -3.83 -19.69
N LEU A 268 11.07 -4.64 -20.06
CA LEU A 268 11.77 -4.51 -21.35
C LEU A 268 10.83 -4.62 -22.57
N PRO A 269 9.90 -5.60 -22.67
CA PRO A 269 8.97 -5.68 -23.80
C PRO A 269 8.03 -4.46 -23.91
N LYS A 270 7.65 -3.88 -22.76
CA LYS A 270 6.83 -2.65 -22.74
C LYS A 270 7.64 -1.46 -23.24
N ALA A 271 8.87 -1.29 -22.76
CA ALA A 271 9.76 -0.21 -23.20
C ALA A 271 10.06 -0.29 -24.71
N GLU A 272 10.26 -1.50 -25.24
CA GLU A 272 10.42 -1.72 -26.68
C GLU A 272 9.18 -1.28 -27.46
N LYS A 273 7.99 -1.71 -27.03
CA LYS A 273 6.73 -1.31 -27.67
C LYS A 273 6.52 0.21 -27.63
N MET A 274 6.93 0.89 -26.56
CA MET A 274 6.91 2.35 -26.48
C MET A 274 7.85 2.98 -27.50
N ARG A 275 9.06 2.43 -27.68
CA ARG A 275 10.01 2.86 -28.71
C ARG A 275 9.43 2.70 -30.12
N GLU A 276 8.83 1.56 -30.42
CA GLU A 276 8.17 1.31 -31.71
C GLU A 276 7.03 2.30 -31.96
N THR A 277 6.26 2.63 -30.92
CA THR A 277 5.15 3.60 -31.00
C THR A 277 5.65 5.00 -31.34
N ALA A 278 6.84 5.39 -30.86
CA ALA A 278 7.45 6.69 -31.13
C ALA A 278 8.51 6.65 -32.26
N ARG A 279 8.56 5.61 -33.08
CA ARG A 279 9.64 5.39 -34.08
C ARG A 279 9.88 6.52 -35.08
N GLU A 280 8.87 7.35 -35.33
CA GLU A 280 8.94 8.50 -36.25
C GLU A 280 9.70 9.69 -35.62
N PHE A 281 9.96 9.65 -34.32
CA PHE A 281 10.65 10.70 -33.58
C PHE A 281 12.04 10.18 -33.16
N PRO A 282 13.14 10.72 -33.72
CA PRO A 282 14.47 10.24 -33.42
C PRO A 282 14.88 10.65 -32.00
N MET A 283 14.91 9.68 -31.08
CA MET A 283 15.29 9.89 -29.68
C MET A 283 15.82 8.59 -29.05
N THR A 284 16.65 8.71 -28.02
CA THR A 284 17.04 7.55 -27.19
C THR A 284 15.87 7.12 -26.29
N LEU A 285 15.95 5.93 -25.68
CA LEU A 285 14.93 5.49 -24.72
C LEU A 285 14.80 6.44 -23.52
N LEU A 286 15.91 7.00 -23.05
CA LEU A 286 15.92 7.98 -21.96
C LEU A 286 15.18 9.25 -22.37
N GLN A 287 15.49 9.76 -23.56
CA GLN A 287 14.82 10.94 -24.12
C GLN A 287 13.33 10.69 -24.38
N LEU A 288 12.95 9.49 -24.83
CA LEU A 288 11.55 9.08 -24.96
C LEU A 288 10.82 9.14 -23.62
N ALA A 289 11.40 8.55 -22.58
CA ALA A 289 10.81 8.58 -21.25
C ALA A 289 10.69 10.01 -20.72
N SER A 290 11.75 10.81 -20.86
CA SER A 290 11.74 12.22 -20.49
C SER A 290 10.68 13.03 -21.24
N ARG A 291 10.55 12.85 -22.56
CA ARG A 291 9.57 13.58 -23.37
C ARG A 291 8.14 13.18 -23.07
N TRP A 292 7.86 11.90 -22.83
CA TRP A 292 6.55 11.46 -22.35
C TRP A 292 6.23 12.07 -20.98
N THR A 293 7.20 12.13 -20.07
CA THR A 293 7.03 12.66 -18.72
C THR A 293 6.81 14.18 -18.74
N LEU A 294 7.58 14.93 -19.53
CA LEU A 294 7.42 16.39 -19.73
C LEU A 294 6.12 16.75 -20.46
N ALA A 295 5.49 15.81 -21.16
CA ALA A 295 4.20 16.04 -21.78
C ALA A 295 3.01 15.97 -20.79
N GLN A 296 3.25 15.58 -19.54
CA GLN A 296 2.21 15.51 -18.52
C GLN A 296 1.91 16.89 -17.92
N PRO A 297 0.67 17.16 -17.48
CA PRO A 297 0.32 18.44 -16.86
C PRO A 297 1.20 18.78 -15.68
N ALA A 298 1.54 20.06 -15.55
CA ALA A 298 2.40 20.63 -14.51
C ALA A 298 3.86 20.13 -14.47
N VAL A 299 4.29 19.18 -15.31
CA VAL A 299 5.66 18.67 -15.31
C VAL A 299 6.59 19.56 -16.15
N ASP A 300 7.47 20.29 -15.46
CA ASP A 300 8.39 21.25 -16.08
C ASP A 300 9.86 20.78 -16.03
N CYS A 301 10.18 19.73 -15.26
CA CYS A 301 11.55 19.25 -15.06
C CYS A 301 11.61 17.73 -14.91
N VAL A 302 12.62 17.08 -15.49
CA VAL A 302 12.95 15.67 -15.26
C VAL A 302 14.31 15.51 -14.60
N ILE A 303 14.42 14.53 -13.71
CA ILE A 303 15.66 14.17 -13.03
C ILE A 303 15.85 12.64 -13.05
N PRO A 304 16.31 12.08 -14.18
CA PRO A 304 16.63 10.65 -14.24
C PRO A 304 17.82 10.33 -13.35
N THR A 305 17.89 9.10 -12.87
CA THR A 305 19.11 8.57 -12.24
C THR A 305 20.05 8.11 -13.33
N LEU A 306 21.22 8.74 -13.42
CA LEU A 306 22.28 8.25 -14.31
C LEU A 306 23.04 7.14 -13.59
N VAL A 307 23.10 5.96 -14.19
CA VAL A 307 23.72 4.76 -13.61
C VAL A 307 24.79 4.23 -14.55
N GLN A 308 25.64 3.35 -14.03
CA GLN A 308 26.46 2.49 -14.88
C GLN A 308 26.20 1.06 -14.43
N GLU A 309 25.73 0.21 -15.33
CA GLU A 309 25.54 -1.20 -15.01
C GLU A 309 26.89 -1.91 -14.81
N ALA A 310 26.84 -3.10 -14.22
CA ALA A 310 28.03 -3.91 -14.03
C ALA A 310 28.41 -4.64 -15.33
N GLY A 311 29.72 -4.76 -15.58
CA GLY A 311 30.27 -5.60 -16.64
C GLY A 311 30.94 -4.84 -17.79
N PRO A 312 31.68 -5.56 -18.65
CA PRO A 312 32.55 -4.95 -19.66
C PRO A 312 31.79 -4.23 -20.79
N ASP A 313 30.53 -4.60 -21.04
CA ASP A 313 29.68 -4.01 -22.08
C ASP A 313 28.70 -2.96 -21.54
N ALA A 314 28.85 -2.56 -20.27
CA ALA A 314 27.99 -1.58 -19.64
C ALA A 314 28.11 -0.21 -20.31
N LYS A 315 26.98 0.48 -20.48
CA LYS A 315 26.96 1.84 -21.01
C LYS A 315 27.64 2.77 -20.00
N PRO A 316 28.66 3.54 -20.39
CA PRO A 316 29.26 4.52 -19.48
C PRO A 316 28.24 5.59 -19.09
N VAL A 317 28.23 5.96 -17.81
CA VAL A 317 27.35 7.01 -17.28
C VAL A 317 27.49 8.35 -18.02
N GLU A 318 28.65 8.64 -18.61
CA GLU A 318 28.87 9.82 -19.44
C GLU A 318 28.02 9.83 -20.72
N ILE A 319 27.72 8.67 -21.30
CA ILE A 319 26.84 8.56 -22.47
C ILE A 319 25.40 8.88 -22.06
N GLU A 320 24.94 8.40 -20.90
CA GLU A 320 23.63 8.76 -20.38
C GLU A 320 23.51 10.26 -20.11
N LEU A 321 24.57 10.88 -19.57
CA LEU A 321 24.64 12.33 -19.42
C LEU A 321 24.54 13.05 -20.78
N GLU A 322 25.24 12.57 -21.81
CA GLU A 322 25.13 13.16 -23.15
C GLU A 322 23.71 13.05 -23.73
N GLU A 323 23.01 11.95 -23.49
CA GLU A 323 21.61 11.78 -23.89
C GLU A 323 20.69 12.78 -23.17
N LEU A 324 20.87 12.96 -21.85
CA LEU A 324 20.13 13.91 -21.05
C LEU A 324 20.39 15.36 -21.48
N VAL A 325 21.64 15.73 -21.73
CA VAL A 325 22.03 17.05 -22.25
C VAL A 325 21.34 17.35 -23.57
N LYS A 326 21.25 16.35 -24.46
CA LYS A 326 20.61 16.47 -25.77
C LYS A 326 19.08 16.34 -25.70
N LEU A 327 18.47 16.26 -24.51
CA LEU A 327 17.01 16.21 -24.37
C LEU A 327 16.32 17.38 -25.08
N SER A 328 16.89 18.59 -24.97
CA SER A 328 16.37 19.80 -25.63
C SER A 328 16.32 19.70 -27.17
N LEU A 329 17.08 18.78 -27.77
CA LEU A 329 17.07 18.48 -29.21
C LEU A 329 16.03 17.43 -29.59
N ALA A 330 15.56 16.62 -28.64
CA ALA A 330 14.50 15.64 -28.87
C ALA A 330 13.16 16.37 -29.03
N PRO A 331 12.37 16.10 -30.08
CA PRO A 331 11.10 16.79 -30.30
C PRO A 331 10.05 16.42 -29.24
N PRO A 332 9.09 17.31 -28.92
CA PRO A 332 7.94 16.97 -28.10
C PRO A 332 7.09 15.88 -28.78
N LEU A 333 6.48 15.01 -27.97
CA LEU A 333 5.61 13.94 -28.48
C LEU A 333 4.19 14.47 -28.73
N PRO A 334 3.54 14.10 -29.84
CA PRO A 334 2.12 14.33 -30.03
C PRO A 334 1.26 13.66 -28.97
N ARG A 335 0.10 14.26 -28.66
CA ARG A 335 -0.80 13.81 -27.59
C ARG A 335 -1.28 12.37 -27.76
N ASP A 336 -1.59 11.95 -28.97
CA ASP A 336 -2.02 10.59 -29.28
C ASP A 336 -0.91 9.56 -29.02
N ILE A 337 0.34 9.91 -29.31
CA ILE A 337 1.51 9.08 -28.98
C ILE A 337 1.71 9.00 -27.46
N VAL A 338 1.58 10.12 -26.75
CA VAL A 338 1.65 10.15 -25.27
C VAL A 338 0.59 9.24 -24.67
N GLU A 339 -0.66 9.34 -25.12
CA GLU A 339 -1.78 8.51 -24.66
C GLU A 339 -1.58 7.02 -24.98
N ALA A 340 -1.01 6.69 -26.16
CA ALA A 340 -0.69 5.31 -26.53
C ALA A 340 0.39 4.72 -25.62
N ILE A 341 1.46 5.48 -25.34
CA ILE A 341 2.53 5.08 -24.42
C ILE A 341 1.99 4.90 -23.00
N THR A 342 1.12 5.81 -22.51
CA THR A 342 0.48 5.68 -21.19
C THR A 342 -0.30 4.37 -21.06
N LYS A 343 -1.00 3.94 -22.12
CA LYS A 343 -1.73 2.65 -22.13
C LYS A 343 -0.81 1.44 -22.09
N ILE A 344 0.34 1.49 -22.78
CA ILE A 344 1.36 0.43 -22.70
C ILE A 344 1.94 0.35 -21.28
N GLY A 345 2.11 1.53 -20.67
CA GLY A 345 2.65 1.77 -19.36
C GLY A 345 1.79 1.39 -18.17
N ASP A 346 0.50 1.09 -18.36
CA ASP A 346 -0.44 0.90 -17.24
C ASP A 346 0.12 -0.12 -16.23
N ASN A 347 0.29 0.38 -15.01
CA ASN A 347 0.86 -0.31 -13.87
C ASN A 347 -0.10 -0.30 -12.66
N ARG A 348 -1.39 -0.03 -12.87
CA ARG A 348 -2.38 -0.17 -11.79
C ARG A 348 -2.29 -1.56 -11.17
N ASN A 349 -2.46 -1.61 -9.85
CA ASN A 349 -2.42 -2.85 -9.07
C ASN A 349 -1.06 -3.59 -9.13
N SER A 350 0.06 -2.88 -9.35
CA SER A 350 1.41 -3.48 -9.37
C SER A 350 2.17 -3.40 -8.05
N MET A 351 1.71 -2.59 -7.08
CA MET A 351 2.42 -2.35 -5.82
C MET A 351 1.49 -1.88 -4.71
N SER A 352 1.85 -2.18 -3.46
CA SER A 352 1.27 -1.56 -2.27
C SER A 352 1.57 -0.06 -2.26
N LEU A 353 0.55 0.74 -1.95
CA LEU A 353 0.69 2.19 -1.90
C LEU A 353 1.14 2.67 -0.51
N LYS A 354 1.94 3.74 -0.51
CA LYS A 354 2.24 4.57 0.67
C LYS A 354 1.20 5.67 0.85
N GLY A 355 1.27 6.38 1.97
CA GLY A 355 0.35 7.47 2.30
C GLY A 355 -1.01 6.97 2.79
N ALA A 356 -2.04 7.78 2.55
CA ALA A 356 -3.40 7.49 2.99
C ALA A 356 -4.08 6.42 2.11
N THR A 357 -4.56 5.34 2.74
CA THR A 357 -5.31 4.29 2.04
C THR A 357 -6.48 3.78 2.87
N THR A 358 -7.48 3.21 2.19
CA THR A 358 -8.58 2.47 2.82
C THR A 358 -8.14 1.09 3.33
N GLN A 359 -7.01 0.59 2.82
CA GLN A 359 -6.45 -0.71 3.15
C GLN A 359 -5.70 -0.72 4.49
N TYR A 360 -5.34 0.45 5.03
CA TYR A 360 -4.60 0.57 6.28
C TYR A 360 -5.47 1.12 7.41
N SER A 361 -5.69 0.33 8.47
CA SER A 361 -6.45 0.74 9.66
C SER A 361 -5.59 0.92 10.92
N GLY A 362 -4.27 0.78 10.79
CA GLY A 362 -3.34 0.89 11.91
C GLY A 362 -3.09 2.32 12.37
N LYS A 363 -2.31 2.49 13.44
CA LYS A 363 -1.82 3.82 13.86
C LYS A 363 -0.95 4.42 12.74
N PRO A 364 -0.98 5.75 12.51
CA PRO A 364 -0.09 6.40 11.56
C PRO A 364 1.38 6.02 11.75
N GLN A 365 2.07 5.78 10.65
CA GLN A 365 3.52 5.55 10.56
C GLN A 365 4.12 6.57 9.59
N ALA A 366 5.45 6.59 9.47
CA ALA A 366 6.16 7.58 8.65
C ALA A 366 5.72 7.62 7.16
N ASP A 367 5.23 6.51 6.61
CA ASP A 367 4.91 6.37 5.19
C ASP A 367 3.53 5.72 4.92
N GLN A 368 2.70 5.55 5.95
CA GLN A 368 1.36 4.94 5.82
C GLN A 368 0.44 5.38 6.95
N TRP A 369 -0.81 5.73 6.62
CA TRP A 369 -1.84 6.10 7.59
C TRP A 369 -3.23 5.80 7.05
N PRO A 370 -4.25 5.71 7.94
CA PRO A 370 -5.62 5.51 7.50
C PRO A 370 -6.12 6.68 6.67
N LEU A 371 -7.03 6.40 5.73
CA LEU A 371 -7.76 7.43 5.03
C LEU A 371 -8.65 8.21 6.03
N THR A 372 -8.34 9.50 6.24
CA THR A 372 -9.13 10.36 7.13
C THR A 372 -10.42 10.85 6.45
N GLN A 373 -11.31 11.46 7.21
CA GLN A 373 -12.51 12.09 6.65
C GLN A 373 -12.14 13.22 5.68
N GLU A 374 -11.18 14.07 6.05
CA GLU A 374 -10.72 15.18 5.22
C GLU A 374 -10.14 14.68 3.89
N LEU A 375 -9.33 13.61 3.93
CA LEU A 375 -8.77 13.00 2.72
C LEU A 375 -9.84 12.29 1.87
N SER A 376 -10.89 11.75 2.50
CA SER A 376 -12.06 11.23 1.78
C SER A 376 -12.83 12.34 1.06
N GLU A 377 -12.90 13.53 1.64
CA GLU A 377 -13.48 14.71 1.01
C GLU A 377 -12.61 15.25 -0.12
N VAL A 378 -11.27 15.23 0.04
CA VAL A 378 -10.31 15.52 -1.04
C VAL A 378 -10.54 14.55 -2.20
N ALA A 379 -10.56 13.24 -1.92
CA ALA A 379 -10.80 12.22 -2.95
C ALA A 379 -12.09 12.50 -3.74
N ARG A 380 -13.17 12.87 -3.04
CA ARG A 380 -14.44 13.24 -3.67
C ARG A 380 -14.33 14.50 -4.55
N ARG A 381 -13.66 15.55 -4.08
CA ARG A 381 -13.47 16.80 -4.85
C ARG A 381 -12.69 16.58 -6.15
N TRP A 382 -11.78 15.61 -6.15
CA TRP A 382 -10.89 15.29 -7.26
C TRP A 382 -11.32 14.05 -8.05
N GLU A 383 -12.54 13.55 -7.80
CA GLU A 383 -13.12 12.38 -8.49
C GLU A 383 -12.28 11.10 -8.39
N ILE A 384 -11.45 11.01 -7.33
CA ILE A 384 -10.67 9.84 -6.98
C ILE A 384 -11.54 8.95 -6.09
N VAL A 385 -11.76 7.72 -6.52
CA VAL A 385 -12.43 6.69 -5.72
C VAL A 385 -11.35 5.81 -5.11
N PRO A 386 -11.04 5.91 -3.80
CA PRO A 386 -9.88 5.25 -3.20
C PRO A 386 -9.82 3.74 -3.46
N ASP A 387 -10.95 3.03 -3.29
CA ASP A 387 -11.08 1.59 -3.51
C ASP A 387 -11.11 1.18 -5.02
N ARG A 388 -10.94 2.13 -5.95
CA ARG A 388 -10.73 1.90 -7.40
C ARG A 388 -9.35 2.37 -7.85
N ASP A 389 -8.99 3.58 -7.45
CA ASP A 389 -7.84 4.33 -7.97
C ASP A 389 -6.61 4.20 -7.08
N LEU A 390 -6.76 3.83 -5.81
CA LEU A 390 -5.67 3.73 -4.83
C LEU A 390 -5.75 2.39 -4.07
N TYR A 391 -6.04 1.32 -4.81
CA TYR A 391 -6.23 -0.02 -4.27
C TYR A 391 -5.24 -1.02 -4.89
N TYR A 392 -4.60 -1.83 -4.05
CA TYR A 392 -3.76 -2.95 -4.44
C TYR A 392 -4.23 -4.24 -3.79
N GLN A 393 -4.68 -5.20 -4.60
CA GLN A 393 -5.25 -6.46 -4.12
C GLN A 393 -4.24 -7.33 -3.36
N GLY A 394 -2.95 -7.19 -3.65
CA GLY A 394 -1.88 -7.94 -2.98
C GLY A 394 -1.40 -7.32 -1.67
N ASP A 395 -2.06 -6.27 -1.17
CA ASP A 395 -1.64 -5.60 0.06
C ASP A 395 -1.96 -6.44 1.29
N SER A 396 -0.95 -7.07 1.88
CA SER A 396 -1.09 -7.88 3.10
C SER A 396 -1.51 -7.09 4.33
N ARG A 397 -1.50 -5.76 4.26
CA ARG A 397 -1.99 -4.86 5.33
C ARG A 397 -3.51 -4.73 5.32
N ASP A 398 -4.19 -5.07 4.21
CA ASP A 398 -5.65 -4.99 4.12
C ASP A 398 -6.30 -6.15 4.90
N LEU A 399 -6.90 -5.81 6.03
CA LEU A 399 -7.58 -6.78 6.90
C LEU A 399 -9.08 -6.89 6.63
N ARG A 400 -9.59 -6.18 5.61
CA ARG A 400 -10.98 -6.23 5.21
C ARG A 400 -11.23 -7.48 4.39
N GLU A 401 -12.43 -8.02 4.51
CA GLU A 401 -12.91 -9.04 3.56
C GLU A 401 -13.25 -8.34 2.24
N THR A 402 -12.96 -8.97 1.11
CA THR A 402 -13.17 -8.38 -0.22
C THR A 402 -14.12 -9.21 -1.07
N GLY A 403 -14.83 -8.55 -1.98
CA GLY A 403 -15.74 -9.17 -2.95
C GLY A 403 -15.43 -8.74 -4.37
N GLN A 404 -16.24 -9.19 -5.33
CA GLN A 404 -16.09 -8.77 -6.73
C GLN A 404 -16.24 -7.26 -6.86
N PRO A 405 -15.46 -6.60 -7.75
CA PRO A 405 -15.67 -5.18 -8.01
C PRO A 405 -17.10 -4.88 -8.52
N LYS A 406 -17.69 -3.78 -8.04
CA LYS A 406 -18.96 -3.24 -8.54
C LYS A 406 -18.69 -1.90 -9.20
N SER A 407 -18.98 -1.80 -10.50
CA SER A 407 -18.66 -0.61 -11.32
C SER A 407 -17.17 -0.21 -11.23
N GLY A 408 -16.28 -1.20 -11.18
CA GLY A 408 -14.83 -0.99 -11.09
C GLY A 408 -14.30 -0.69 -9.68
N VAL A 409 -15.16 -0.53 -8.67
CA VAL A 409 -14.76 -0.29 -7.28
C VAL A 409 -14.75 -1.61 -6.52
N ILE A 410 -13.67 -1.94 -5.81
CA ILE A 410 -13.64 -3.17 -5.01
C ILE A 410 -14.69 -3.09 -3.90
N GLN A 411 -15.39 -4.20 -3.64
CA GLN A 411 -16.18 -4.32 -2.43
C GLN A 411 -15.24 -4.71 -1.29
N ALA A 412 -15.24 -3.95 -0.21
CA ALA A 412 -14.47 -4.25 0.99
C ALA A 412 -15.32 -4.03 2.25
N LEU A 413 -15.19 -4.92 3.24
CA LEU A 413 -15.95 -4.85 4.48
C LEU A 413 -15.09 -5.25 5.68
N ASP A 414 -15.12 -4.44 6.72
CA ASP A 414 -14.50 -4.68 8.02
C ASP A 414 -15.51 -5.22 9.06
N ARG A 415 -16.62 -5.78 8.59
CA ARG A 415 -17.65 -6.41 9.41
C ARG A 415 -17.73 -7.88 9.05
N ARG A 416 -17.95 -8.71 10.06
CA ARG A 416 -18.10 -10.16 9.92
C ARG A 416 -19.02 -10.66 11.02
N LEU A 417 -19.64 -11.80 10.77
CA LEU A 417 -20.51 -12.46 11.72
C LEU A 417 -19.74 -13.59 12.40
N TYR A 418 -19.71 -13.58 13.73
CA TYR A 418 -19.14 -14.63 14.55
C TYR A 418 -20.24 -15.59 14.98
N PHE A 419 -19.91 -16.87 15.04
CA PHE A 419 -20.81 -17.94 15.49
C PHE A 419 -20.13 -18.71 16.62
N GLN A 420 -20.85 -18.94 17.70
CA GLN A 420 -20.47 -19.88 18.75
C GLN A 420 -21.55 -20.95 18.88
N LEU A 421 -21.17 -22.21 18.72
CA LEU A 421 -21.97 -23.34 19.15
C LEU A 421 -21.43 -23.84 20.49
N GLN A 422 -22.22 -23.69 21.55
CA GLN A 422 -21.91 -24.23 22.88
C GLN A 422 -22.84 -25.41 23.16
N CYS A 423 -22.26 -26.59 23.38
CA CYS A 423 -23.01 -27.81 23.63
C CYS A 423 -23.00 -28.17 25.12
N PHE A 424 -24.08 -28.78 25.59
CA PHE A 424 -24.27 -29.21 26.97
C PHE A 424 -24.96 -30.57 27.03
N THR A 425 -24.86 -31.24 28.18
CA THR A 425 -25.68 -32.40 28.56
C THR A 425 -26.34 -32.18 29.93
N GLY A 426 -27.21 -33.11 30.33
CA GLY A 426 -27.95 -33.05 31.59
C GLY A 426 -29.23 -32.22 31.54
N CYS A 427 -29.67 -31.80 30.34
CA CYS A 427 -30.92 -31.08 30.19
C CYS A 427 -32.12 -32.01 30.37
N ARG A 428 -32.91 -31.80 31.43
CA ARG A 428 -34.16 -32.52 31.68
C ARG A 428 -35.41 -31.78 31.21
N ASN A 429 -35.28 -30.48 30.89
CA ASN A 429 -36.39 -29.61 30.49
C ASN A 429 -35.88 -28.56 29.50
N VAL A 430 -36.06 -28.83 28.20
CA VAL A 430 -35.60 -27.95 27.12
C VAL A 430 -36.49 -26.69 27.02
N ASP A 431 -37.78 -26.76 27.36
CA ASP A 431 -38.69 -25.59 27.38
C ASP A 431 -38.17 -24.46 28.27
N SER A 432 -37.61 -24.80 29.43
CA SER A 432 -37.04 -23.83 30.36
C SER A 432 -35.80 -23.14 29.77
N LEU A 433 -34.94 -23.90 29.09
CA LEU A 433 -33.80 -23.33 28.36
C LEU A 433 -34.25 -22.43 27.22
N ALA A 434 -35.24 -22.85 26.43
CA ALA A 434 -35.77 -22.07 25.32
C ALA A 434 -36.34 -20.72 25.79
N LYS A 435 -37.09 -20.70 26.89
CA LYS A 435 -37.61 -19.45 27.49
C LYS A 435 -36.49 -18.52 27.96
N THR A 436 -35.48 -19.06 28.65
CA THR A 436 -34.33 -18.26 29.11
C THR A 436 -33.49 -17.75 27.94
N PHE A 437 -33.28 -18.59 26.91
CA PHE A 437 -32.57 -18.21 25.70
C PHE A 437 -33.33 -17.11 24.94
N GLN A 438 -34.64 -17.26 24.76
CA GLN A 438 -35.50 -16.24 24.15
C GLN A 438 -35.46 -14.91 24.94
N ALA A 439 -35.57 -14.97 26.26
CA ALA A 439 -35.53 -13.80 27.13
C ALA A 439 -34.17 -13.07 27.12
N SER A 440 -33.09 -13.75 26.72
CA SER A 440 -31.77 -13.11 26.59
C SER A 440 -31.69 -12.09 25.46
N GLY A 441 -32.58 -12.18 24.46
CA GLY A 441 -32.56 -11.34 23.26
C GLY A 441 -31.38 -11.62 22.31
N LEU A 442 -30.54 -12.63 22.61
CA LEU A 442 -29.45 -13.06 21.76
C LEU A 442 -29.98 -13.71 20.48
N GLU A 443 -29.32 -13.41 19.36
CA GLU A 443 -29.66 -13.97 18.06
C GLU A 443 -29.04 -15.37 17.95
N GLY A 444 -29.86 -16.39 17.72
CA GLY A 444 -29.38 -17.77 17.73
C GLY A 444 -30.45 -18.86 17.65
N VAL A 445 -29.98 -20.09 17.81
CA VAL A 445 -30.74 -21.34 17.71
C VAL A 445 -30.40 -22.23 18.91
N LEU A 446 -31.43 -22.83 19.52
CA LEU A 446 -31.30 -23.89 20.50
C LEU A 446 -31.70 -25.22 19.85
N TYR A 447 -30.76 -26.15 19.79
CA TYR A 447 -30.92 -27.48 19.23
C TYR A 447 -31.08 -28.53 20.33
N ALA A 448 -31.89 -29.55 20.09
CA ALA A 448 -31.84 -30.84 20.78
C ALA A 448 -30.81 -31.76 20.10
N ASP A 449 -29.89 -32.36 20.86
CA ASP A 449 -28.82 -33.24 20.36
C ASP A 449 -29.38 -34.64 20.08
N VAL A 450 -29.15 -35.17 18.86
CA VAL A 450 -29.56 -36.53 18.49
C VAL A 450 -28.72 -37.59 19.18
N ASN A 451 -27.44 -37.29 19.47
CA ASN A 451 -26.50 -38.28 20.01
C ASN A 451 -26.52 -38.33 21.54
N ASP A 452 -27.34 -37.51 22.19
CA ASP A 452 -27.41 -37.39 23.63
C ASP A 452 -28.85 -37.05 24.06
N PRO A 453 -29.57 -37.98 24.71
CA PRO A 453 -30.97 -37.76 25.09
C PRO A 453 -31.18 -36.61 26.09
N TYR A 454 -30.11 -36.12 26.72
CA TYR A 454 -30.12 -34.93 27.59
C TYR A 454 -29.28 -33.78 27.01
N GLY A 455 -28.85 -33.92 25.75
CA GLY A 455 -27.95 -33.01 25.09
C GLY A 455 -28.67 -31.87 24.40
N VAL A 456 -28.07 -30.68 24.46
CA VAL A 456 -28.53 -29.48 23.77
C VAL A 456 -27.35 -28.71 23.18
N GLY A 457 -27.58 -28.02 22.08
CA GLY A 457 -26.61 -27.10 21.46
C GLY A 457 -27.18 -25.71 21.34
N ALA A 458 -26.51 -24.71 21.91
CA ALA A 458 -26.87 -23.29 21.76
C ALA A 458 -25.93 -22.63 20.74
N LEU A 459 -26.46 -22.33 19.55
CA LEU A 459 -25.78 -21.56 18.52
C LEU A 459 -26.12 -20.08 18.67
N ILE A 460 -25.12 -19.23 18.81
CA ILE A 460 -25.29 -17.78 18.94
C ILE A 460 -24.47 -17.09 17.86
N LEU A 461 -25.05 -16.06 17.25
CA LEU A 461 -24.42 -15.25 16.22
C LEU A 461 -24.36 -13.77 16.61
N SER A 462 -23.23 -13.12 16.35
CA SER A 462 -23.01 -11.70 16.67
C SER A 462 -21.93 -11.09 15.78
N GLU A 463 -22.09 -9.82 15.39
CA GLU A 463 -21.00 -9.04 14.77
C GLU A 463 -20.00 -8.51 15.81
N ASN A 464 -20.42 -8.40 17.07
CA ASN A 464 -19.57 -7.97 18.18
C ASN A 464 -19.01 -9.19 18.94
N PRO A 465 -17.72 -9.51 18.82
CA PRO A 465 -17.12 -10.65 19.51
C PRO A 465 -17.05 -10.47 21.04
N GLU A 466 -17.09 -9.24 21.57
CA GLU A 466 -17.12 -9.01 23.03
C GLU A 466 -18.38 -9.61 23.67
N MET A 467 -19.46 -9.76 22.91
CA MET A 467 -20.72 -10.32 23.39
C MET A 467 -20.54 -11.75 23.92
N PHE A 468 -19.64 -12.53 23.32
CA PHE A 468 -19.41 -13.92 23.72
C PHE A 468 -18.77 -14.03 25.12
N THR A 469 -18.06 -12.99 25.57
CA THR A 469 -17.44 -12.96 26.91
C THR A 469 -18.29 -12.22 27.94
N ARG A 470 -19.39 -11.58 27.52
CA ARG A 470 -20.31 -10.81 28.36
C ARG A 470 -21.71 -11.44 28.40
N GLU A 471 -22.59 -11.06 27.49
CA GLU A 471 -24.01 -11.45 27.49
C GLU A 471 -24.18 -12.96 27.33
N VAL A 472 -23.42 -13.58 26.42
CA VAL A 472 -23.46 -15.05 26.23
C VAL A 472 -22.93 -15.78 27.46
N ARG A 473 -21.82 -15.29 28.02
CA ARG A 473 -21.26 -15.84 29.25
C ARG A 473 -22.28 -15.75 30.40
N LYS A 474 -22.96 -14.60 30.54
CA LYS A 474 -24.02 -14.40 31.53
C LYS A 474 -25.18 -15.37 31.32
N LEU A 475 -25.62 -15.58 30.08
CA LEU A 475 -26.67 -16.55 29.75
C LEU A 475 -26.30 -17.97 30.22
N PHE A 476 -25.07 -18.40 29.99
CA PHE A 476 -24.64 -19.75 30.38
C PHE A 476 -24.30 -19.89 31.87
N GLN A 477 -24.17 -18.79 32.60
CA GLN A 477 -23.90 -18.74 34.04
C GLN A 477 -25.15 -18.46 34.90
N GLN A 478 -26.35 -18.62 34.34
CA GLN A 478 -27.60 -18.48 35.07
C GLN A 478 -28.49 -19.73 34.88
N PRO A 479 -29.46 -19.98 35.78
CA PRO A 479 -30.44 -21.04 35.56
C PRO A 479 -31.23 -20.85 34.26
N PRO A 480 -31.55 -21.93 33.52
CA PRO A 480 -31.20 -23.32 33.82
C PRO A 480 -29.85 -23.77 33.24
N PHE A 481 -29.15 -22.94 32.46
CA PHE A 481 -27.88 -23.30 31.81
C PHE A 481 -26.75 -23.62 32.79
N GLU A 482 -26.67 -22.92 33.93
CA GLU A 482 -25.62 -23.15 34.93
C GLU A 482 -25.65 -24.57 35.52
N ASN A 483 -26.81 -25.25 35.46
CA ASN A 483 -27.02 -26.59 35.98
C ASN A 483 -26.68 -27.69 34.97
N LEU A 484 -26.32 -27.31 33.74
CA LEU A 484 -25.94 -28.26 32.69
C LEU A 484 -24.43 -28.51 32.71
N THR A 485 -24.02 -29.65 32.16
CA THR A 485 -22.60 -29.96 31.99
C THR A 485 -22.14 -29.59 30.58
N PRO A 486 -21.18 -28.67 30.41
CA PRO A 486 -20.65 -28.32 29.08
C PRO A 486 -19.93 -29.49 28.40
N LYS A 487 -20.16 -29.68 27.10
CA LYS A 487 -19.45 -30.64 26.22
C LYS A 487 -18.36 -29.90 25.43
N ALA A 488 -17.23 -29.64 26.08
CA ALA A 488 -16.15 -28.81 25.54
C ALA A 488 -15.59 -29.33 24.21
N GLU A 489 -15.69 -30.65 23.95
CA GLU A 489 -15.31 -31.27 22.70
C GLU A 489 -16.21 -30.92 21.51
N LEU A 490 -17.44 -30.46 21.77
CA LEU A 490 -18.41 -30.01 20.76
C LEU A 490 -18.57 -28.49 20.72
N THR A 491 -17.80 -27.74 21.49
CA THR A 491 -17.78 -26.28 21.39
C THR A 491 -17.07 -25.87 20.10
N MET A 492 -17.71 -25.01 19.31
CA MET A 492 -17.18 -24.53 18.02
C MET A 492 -17.30 -23.02 17.96
N PHE A 493 -16.25 -22.34 17.50
CA PHE A 493 -16.25 -20.89 17.32
C PHE A 493 -15.61 -20.53 15.98
N GLY A 494 -16.26 -19.66 15.22
CA GLY A 494 -15.76 -19.24 13.91
C GLY A 494 -16.39 -17.94 13.45
N ARG A 495 -15.85 -17.40 12.35
CA ARG A 495 -16.34 -16.16 11.72
C ARG A 495 -16.61 -16.36 10.23
N THR A 496 -17.51 -15.54 9.69
CA THR A 496 -17.69 -15.46 8.24
C THR A 496 -16.44 -14.88 7.57
N TYR A 497 -16.27 -15.21 6.30
CA TYR A 497 -15.15 -14.78 5.46
C TYR A 497 -15.58 -14.77 3.98
N ALA A 498 -14.82 -14.08 3.14
CA ALA A 498 -15.04 -14.00 1.70
C ALA A 498 -13.89 -14.67 0.93
N ALA A 499 -14.18 -15.13 -0.30
CA ALA A 499 -13.16 -15.67 -1.20
C ALA A 499 -12.63 -14.63 -2.19
N GLY A 500 -13.09 -13.37 -2.11
CA GLY A 500 -12.78 -12.31 -3.07
C GLY A 500 -13.62 -12.38 -4.34
N ARG A 501 -14.63 -13.27 -4.41
CA ARG A 501 -15.41 -13.57 -5.62
C ARG A 501 -16.92 -13.32 -5.46
N GLU A 502 -17.33 -12.83 -4.30
CA GLU A 502 -18.71 -12.62 -3.92
C GLU A 502 -19.30 -11.37 -4.60
N ALA A 503 -20.44 -11.51 -5.28
CA ALA A 503 -21.09 -10.40 -5.98
C ALA A 503 -21.76 -9.38 -5.03
N ALA A 504 -22.24 -9.83 -3.88
CA ALA A 504 -22.83 -9.01 -2.83
C ALA A 504 -22.13 -9.33 -1.51
N LEU A 505 -21.06 -8.58 -1.20
CA LEU A 505 -20.15 -8.90 -0.10
C LEU A 505 -20.84 -8.83 1.27
N GLU A 506 -21.62 -7.76 1.53
CA GLU A 506 -22.33 -7.61 2.79
C GLU A 506 -23.40 -8.69 2.99
N ASP A 507 -24.13 -9.03 1.93
CA ASP A 507 -25.08 -10.14 1.97
C ASP A 507 -24.36 -11.44 2.31
N TRP A 508 -23.24 -11.72 1.65
CA TRP A 508 -22.45 -12.93 1.87
C TRP A 508 -21.92 -13.05 3.30
N LEU A 509 -21.38 -11.97 3.85
CA LEU A 509 -20.72 -12.00 5.17
C LEU A 509 -21.70 -11.94 6.33
N LEU A 510 -22.83 -11.25 6.16
CA LEU A 510 -23.70 -10.90 7.28
C LEU A 510 -25.11 -11.46 7.13
N GLN A 511 -25.76 -11.25 5.99
CA GLN A 511 -27.20 -11.50 5.86
C GLN A 511 -27.53 -12.93 5.45
N LYS A 512 -26.83 -13.48 4.46
CA LYS A 512 -27.00 -14.86 4.00
C LYS A 512 -26.74 -15.87 5.14
N PRO A 513 -25.64 -15.77 5.92
CA PRO A 513 -25.40 -16.70 7.01
C PRO A 513 -26.50 -16.65 8.09
N ARG A 514 -27.01 -15.45 8.41
CA ARG A 514 -28.19 -15.27 9.30
C ARG A 514 -29.42 -15.97 8.75
N ARG A 515 -29.80 -15.66 7.51
CA ARG A 515 -31.00 -16.25 6.86
C ARG A 515 -30.94 -17.77 6.80
N THR A 516 -29.75 -18.32 6.56
CA THR A 516 -29.48 -19.75 6.50
C THR A 516 -29.57 -20.39 7.89
N ALA A 517 -28.88 -19.85 8.90
CA ALA A 517 -28.87 -20.41 10.25
C ALA A 517 -30.24 -20.31 10.95
N LEU A 518 -31.01 -19.26 10.65
CA LEU A 518 -32.33 -18.99 11.23
C LEU A 518 -33.47 -19.31 10.24
N ASN A 519 -33.29 -20.32 9.38
CA ASN A 519 -34.32 -20.70 8.44
C ASN A 519 -35.39 -21.58 9.10
N PRO A 520 -36.65 -21.11 9.28
CA PRO A 520 -37.69 -21.89 9.96
C PRO A 520 -38.06 -23.18 9.22
N ASP A 521 -37.80 -23.24 7.91
CA ASP A 521 -38.09 -24.43 7.09
C ASP A 521 -37.00 -25.50 7.20
N TRP A 522 -35.85 -25.18 7.83
CA TRP A 522 -34.69 -26.06 7.92
C TRP A 522 -34.33 -26.39 9.38
N PRO A 523 -35.11 -27.27 10.03
CA PRO A 523 -34.96 -27.57 11.44
C PRO A 523 -33.78 -28.50 11.75
N TRP A 524 -33.08 -29.06 10.76
CA TRP A 524 -31.96 -29.95 11.00
C TRP A 524 -30.62 -29.26 10.77
N ALA A 525 -29.65 -29.54 11.65
CA ALA A 525 -28.29 -29.07 11.51
C ALA A 525 -27.24 -30.15 11.84
N ILE A 526 -26.15 -30.19 11.07
CA ILE A 526 -24.94 -30.94 11.38
C ILE A 526 -23.78 -29.95 11.48
N TRP A 527 -23.16 -29.85 12.66
CA TRP A 527 -22.01 -28.98 12.91
C TRP A 527 -20.74 -29.80 13.13
N TYR A 528 -19.63 -29.39 12.53
CA TYR A 528 -18.35 -30.04 12.72
C TYR A 528 -17.17 -29.13 12.34
N PRO A 529 -16.05 -29.19 13.07
CA PRO A 529 -14.82 -28.55 12.64
C PRO A 529 -14.07 -29.43 11.63
N LEU A 530 -13.18 -28.81 10.85
CA LEU A 530 -12.27 -29.52 9.97
C LEU A 530 -10.90 -28.85 9.87
N ARG A 531 -9.88 -29.67 9.65
CA ARG A 531 -8.49 -29.27 9.43
C ARG A 531 -7.94 -29.96 8.20
N ARG A 532 -7.33 -29.21 7.29
CA ARG A 532 -6.65 -29.79 6.13
C ARG A 532 -5.22 -30.15 6.53
N LYS A 533 -4.64 -31.09 5.79
CA LYS A 533 -3.22 -31.41 5.95
C LYS A 533 -2.37 -30.30 5.31
N PRO A 534 -1.17 -30.01 5.85
CA PRO A 534 -0.30 -28.94 5.34
C PRO A 534 0.05 -29.04 3.85
N GLU A 535 0.10 -30.26 3.29
CA GLU A 535 0.43 -30.50 1.88
C GLU A 535 -0.56 -29.83 0.92
N PHE A 536 -1.82 -29.62 1.36
CA PHE A 536 -2.79 -28.89 0.54
C PHE A 536 -2.34 -27.44 0.27
N ALA A 537 -1.71 -26.79 1.25
CA ALA A 537 -1.24 -25.41 1.13
C ALA A 537 -0.01 -25.29 0.22
N LEU A 538 0.74 -26.38 0.00
CA LEU A 538 1.91 -26.43 -0.87
C LEU A 538 1.57 -26.65 -2.35
N LEU A 539 0.32 -27.01 -2.65
CA LEU A 539 -0.16 -27.16 -4.03
C LEU A 539 -0.18 -25.81 -4.76
N SER A 540 -0.02 -25.83 -6.08
CA SER A 540 -0.22 -24.63 -6.89
C SER A 540 -1.66 -24.13 -6.76
N LYS A 541 -1.88 -22.82 -6.95
CA LYS A 541 -3.21 -22.22 -6.86
C LYS A 541 -4.22 -22.88 -7.81
N ALA A 542 -3.78 -23.26 -9.00
CA ALA A 542 -4.63 -23.94 -9.99
C ALA A 542 -5.08 -25.33 -9.51
N GLU A 543 -4.20 -26.09 -8.87
CA GLU A 543 -4.53 -27.40 -8.30
C GLU A 543 -5.48 -27.27 -7.11
N GLN A 544 -5.20 -26.33 -6.20
CA GLN A 544 -6.09 -26.03 -5.08
C GLN A 544 -7.50 -25.66 -5.57
N ASP A 545 -7.60 -24.75 -6.55
CA ASP A 545 -8.87 -24.30 -7.09
C ASP A 545 -9.64 -25.45 -7.76
N LYS A 546 -8.96 -26.34 -8.50
CA LYS A 546 -9.59 -27.53 -9.09
C LYS A 546 -10.17 -28.46 -8.04
N ILE A 547 -9.40 -28.79 -6.99
CA ILE A 547 -9.83 -29.68 -5.90
C ILE A 547 -11.01 -29.07 -5.13
N LEU A 548 -10.93 -27.77 -4.81
CA LEU A 548 -12.00 -27.05 -4.11
C LEU A 548 -13.25 -26.93 -4.95
N TRP A 549 -13.12 -26.78 -6.27
CA TRP A 549 -14.25 -26.69 -7.18
C TRP A 549 -15.03 -28.00 -7.24
N GLU A 550 -14.36 -29.14 -7.35
CA GLU A 550 -14.98 -30.48 -7.28
C GLU A 550 -15.86 -30.63 -6.03
N HIS A 551 -15.30 -30.28 -4.86
CA HIS A 551 -16.02 -30.36 -3.59
C HIS A 551 -17.19 -29.37 -3.50
N ALA A 552 -16.97 -28.12 -3.93
CA ALA A 552 -17.98 -27.07 -3.89
C ALA A 552 -19.17 -27.34 -4.83
N MET A 553 -18.97 -28.08 -5.94
CA MET A 553 -20.06 -28.44 -6.85
C MET A 553 -21.09 -29.37 -6.20
N ILE A 554 -20.65 -30.31 -5.34
CA ILE A 554 -21.58 -31.19 -4.61
C ILE A 554 -22.47 -30.36 -3.68
N GLY A 555 -21.86 -29.48 -2.87
CA GLY A 555 -22.62 -28.58 -1.98
C GLY A 555 -23.60 -27.69 -2.74
N ARG A 556 -23.17 -27.13 -3.88
CA ARG A 556 -24.04 -26.32 -4.74
C ARG A 556 -25.24 -27.08 -5.29
N ASN A 557 -25.05 -28.32 -5.74
CA ASN A 557 -26.15 -29.13 -6.26
C ASN A 557 -27.19 -29.43 -5.18
N PHE A 558 -26.76 -29.76 -3.96
CA PHE A 558 -27.65 -29.95 -2.83
C PHE A 558 -28.39 -28.66 -2.43
N GLY A 559 -27.70 -27.52 -2.47
CA GLY A 559 -28.30 -26.20 -2.23
C GLY A 559 -29.36 -25.82 -3.27
N GLN A 560 -29.07 -26.04 -4.55
CA GLN A 560 -30.03 -25.77 -5.64
C GLN A 560 -31.27 -26.66 -5.57
N ALA A 561 -31.13 -27.90 -5.12
CA ALA A 561 -32.25 -28.81 -4.91
C ALA A 561 -33.04 -28.51 -3.62
N GLY A 562 -32.61 -27.55 -2.79
CA GLY A 562 -33.24 -27.23 -1.52
C GLY A 562 -32.99 -28.26 -0.41
N TYR A 563 -32.00 -29.14 -0.58
CA TYR A 563 -31.73 -30.26 0.33
C TYR A 563 -30.83 -29.88 1.50
N ALA A 564 -29.90 -28.96 1.30
CA ALA A 564 -28.97 -28.52 2.33
C ALA A 564 -28.35 -27.17 1.95
N ALA A 565 -28.03 -26.35 2.94
CA ALA A 565 -27.12 -25.23 2.77
C ALA A 565 -25.95 -25.32 3.73
N ASP A 566 -24.80 -24.84 3.29
CA ASP A 566 -23.59 -24.77 4.09
C ASP A 566 -23.38 -23.39 4.70
N LEU A 567 -22.97 -23.40 5.97
CA LEU A 567 -22.39 -22.29 6.71
C LEU A 567 -20.93 -22.63 6.93
N ARG A 568 -20.05 -22.00 6.14
CA ARG A 568 -18.61 -22.21 6.27
C ARG A 568 -17.98 -21.03 7.00
N LEU A 569 -17.39 -21.31 8.15
CA LEU A 569 -16.80 -20.32 9.04
C LEU A 569 -15.31 -20.56 9.15
N ALA A 570 -14.50 -19.51 9.02
CA ALA A 570 -13.08 -19.57 9.29
C ALA A 570 -12.82 -19.52 10.80
N CYS A 571 -11.93 -20.39 11.30
CA CYS A 571 -11.57 -20.44 12.72
C CYS A 571 -10.05 -20.53 12.99
N TYR A 572 -9.23 -20.10 12.02
CA TYR A 572 -7.78 -19.98 12.16
C TYR A 572 -7.39 -19.20 13.42
N GLY A 573 -6.71 -19.87 14.36
CA GLY A 573 -6.29 -19.29 15.64
C GLY A 573 -7.44 -18.92 16.61
N LEU A 574 -8.68 -19.26 16.27
CA LEU A 574 -9.87 -19.03 17.10
C LEU A 574 -10.36 -20.31 17.79
N ASP A 575 -10.18 -21.45 17.13
CA ASP A 575 -10.58 -22.75 17.64
C ASP A 575 -9.52 -23.37 18.56
N ALA A 576 -9.94 -23.98 19.67
CA ALA A 576 -9.05 -24.55 20.68
C ALA A 576 -8.22 -25.75 20.18
N ARG A 577 -8.59 -26.35 19.05
CA ARG A 577 -7.88 -27.49 18.43
C ARG A 577 -7.18 -27.09 17.14
N ASP A 578 -7.02 -25.79 16.89
CA ASP A 578 -6.34 -25.26 15.71
C ASP A 578 -6.94 -25.82 14.41
N ASN A 579 -8.28 -25.85 14.35
CA ASN A 579 -9.02 -26.15 13.13
C ASN A 579 -9.02 -24.95 12.18
N GLU A 580 -9.20 -25.23 10.89
CA GLU A 580 -9.25 -24.18 9.88
C GLU A 580 -10.67 -23.64 9.68
N PHE A 581 -11.65 -24.53 9.70
CA PHE A 581 -13.04 -24.18 9.50
C PHE A 581 -13.97 -24.88 10.48
N VAL A 582 -15.09 -24.22 10.78
CA VAL A 582 -16.29 -24.81 11.35
C VAL A 582 -17.35 -24.81 10.25
N LEU A 583 -17.96 -25.97 10.02
CA LEU A 583 -19.01 -26.18 9.03
C LEU A 583 -20.33 -26.42 9.75
N GLY A 584 -21.38 -25.73 9.32
CA GLY A 584 -22.77 -26.00 9.68
C GLY A 584 -23.55 -26.35 8.43
N LEU A 585 -24.01 -27.60 8.30
CA LEU A 585 -24.94 -27.99 7.26
C LEU A 585 -26.35 -27.88 7.83
N VAL A 586 -27.23 -27.10 7.20
CA VAL A 586 -28.62 -26.92 7.63
C VAL A 586 -29.58 -27.33 6.52
N GLY A 587 -30.73 -27.92 6.85
CA GLY A 587 -31.69 -28.36 5.84
C GLY A 587 -33.02 -28.89 6.41
N PRO A 588 -33.97 -29.22 5.52
CA PRO A 588 -35.31 -29.67 5.90
C PRO A 588 -35.32 -31.08 6.49
N GLU A 589 -34.36 -31.94 6.11
CA GLU A 589 -34.32 -33.37 6.50
C GLU A 589 -32.91 -33.81 6.89
N LEU A 590 -32.77 -34.53 8.00
CA LEU A 590 -31.48 -35.04 8.47
C LEU A 590 -30.82 -35.97 7.44
N HIS A 591 -31.62 -36.77 6.73
CA HIS A 591 -31.11 -37.70 5.73
C HIS A 591 -30.32 -36.99 4.62
N TYR A 592 -30.80 -35.82 4.18
CA TYR A 592 -30.15 -35.04 3.14
C TYR A 592 -28.78 -34.53 3.58
N LEU A 593 -28.68 -34.03 4.81
CA LEU A 593 -27.42 -33.57 5.39
C LEU A 593 -26.42 -34.73 5.52
N SER A 594 -26.89 -35.88 6.00
CA SER A 594 -26.07 -37.10 6.09
C SER A 594 -25.56 -37.54 4.70
N LYS A 595 -26.43 -37.55 3.69
CA LYS A 595 -26.06 -37.88 2.31
C LYS A 595 -25.08 -36.90 1.69
N LEU A 596 -25.20 -35.61 2.01
CA LEU A 596 -24.22 -34.60 1.60
C LEU A 596 -22.83 -34.89 2.17
N VAL A 597 -22.73 -35.18 3.47
CA VAL A 597 -21.46 -35.55 4.10
C VAL A 597 -20.89 -36.83 3.48
N GLU A 598 -21.73 -37.84 3.23
CA GLU A 598 -21.32 -39.09 2.56
C GLU A 598 -20.73 -38.81 1.16
N ALA A 599 -21.41 -37.98 0.37
CA ALA A 599 -20.97 -37.63 -0.98
C ALA A 599 -19.65 -36.85 -0.94
N MET A 600 -19.54 -35.86 -0.05
CA MET A 600 -18.34 -35.04 0.12
C MET A 600 -17.11 -35.84 0.53
N ARG A 601 -17.27 -36.94 1.31
CA ARG A 601 -16.16 -37.83 1.70
C ARG A 601 -15.43 -38.48 0.52
N LYS A 602 -16.10 -38.59 -0.64
CA LYS A 602 -15.52 -39.18 -1.86
C LYS A 602 -14.66 -38.20 -2.65
N THR A 603 -14.70 -36.90 -2.32
CA THR A 603 -13.95 -35.86 -3.03
C THR A 603 -12.46 -35.92 -2.72
N GLN A 604 -11.62 -35.44 -3.64
CA GLN A 604 -10.18 -35.36 -3.39
C GLN A 604 -9.83 -34.53 -2.15
N GLN A 605 -10.53 -33.41 -1.93
CA GLN A 605 -10.34 -32.56 -0.76
C GLN A 605 -10.45 -33.36 0.53
N THR A 606 -11.53 -34.15 0.67
CA THR A 606 -11.78 -34.89 1.91
C THR A 606 -10.95 -36.17 2.00
N ALA A 607 -10.86 -36.94 0.91
CA ALA A 607 -10.21 -38.25 0.92
C ALA A 607 -8.68 -38.17 1.05
N ARG A 608 -8.05 -37.13 0.49
CA ARG A 608 -6.58 -37.01 0.45
C ARG A 608 -6.05 -35.98 1.44
N TYR A 609 -6.70 -34.83 1.50
CA TYR A 609 -6.17 -33.62 2.12
C TYR A 609 -6.83 -33.24 3.45
N MET A 610 -7.73 -34.07 3.99
CA MET A 610 -8.31 -33.83 5.32
C MET A 610 -7.46 -34.50 6.40
N GLN A 611 -7.10 -33.74 7.43
CA GLN A 611 -6.41 -34.24 8.62
C GLN A 611 -7.41 -34.69 9.68
N SER A 612 -8.43 -33.87 9.94
CA SER A 612 -9.50 -34.17 10.89
C SER A 612 -10.84 -33.67 10.37
N LEU A 613 -11.89 -34.39 10.71
CA LEU A 613 -13.27 -34.07 10.39
C LEU A 613 -14.15 -34.46 11.59
N GLY A 614 -14.68 -33.46 12.29
CA GLY A 614 -15.41 -33.66 13.53
C GLY A 614 -14.60 -33.34 14.80
N PRO A 615 -15.19 -33.52 15.98
CA PRO A 615 -16.43 -34.27 16.24
C PRO A 615 -17.69 -33.61 15.67
N PHE A 616 -18.73 -34.43 15.42
CA PHE A 616 -19.99 -33.99 14.83
C PHE A 616 -21.03 -33.75 15.93
N PHE A 617 -21.67 -32.57 15.90
CA PHE A 617 -22.91 -32.30 16.60
C PHE A 617 -24.08 -32.42 15.61
N VAL A 618 -25.14 -33.12 15.99
CA VAL A 618 -26.33 -33.31 15.15
C VAL A 618 -27.54 -32.80 15.92
N GLY A 619 -28.10 -31.70 15.46
CA GLY A 619 -29.16 -30.97 16.15
C GLY A 619 -30.47 -30.92 15.38
N ASN A 620 -31.59 -31.01 16.09
CA ASN A 620 -32.89 -30.57 15.61
C ASN A 620 -33.30 -29.28 16.33
N VAL A 621 -33.80 -28.29 15.61
CA VAL A 621 -34.19 -26.98 16.16
C VAL A 621 -35.34 -27.18 17.15
N TYR A 622 -35.10 -26.77 18.39
CA TYR A 622 -36.12 -26.68 19.43
C TYR A 622 -36.65 -25.25 19.56
N TYR A 623 -35.75 -24.27 19.48
CA TYR A 623 -36.08 -22.85 19.42
C TYR A 623 -35.13 -22.14 18.45
N GLN A 624 -35.62 -21.14 17.74
CA GLN A 624 -34.78 -20.23 16.97
C GLN A 624 -35.31 -18.81 17.07
N SER A 625 -34.39 -17.85 17.00
CA SER A 625 -34.73 -16.44 16.96
C SER A 625 -35.50 -16.11 15.67
N PRO A 626 -36.47 -15.18 15.71
CA PRO A 626 -37.10 -14.70 14.48
C PRO A 626 -36.04 -14.01 13.61
N ARG A 627 -36.23 -14.07 12.29
CA ARG A 627 -35.41 -13.30 11.35
C ARG A 627 -35.62 -11.82 11.62
N LYS A 628 -34.53 -11.09 11.90
CA LYS A 628 -34.55 -9.63 12.06
C LYS A 628 -34.61 -8.91 10.73
#